data_AF-A0A6V7PS27-F1
#
_entry.id   AF-A0A6V7PS27-F1
#
_cell.length_a   1.000
_cell.length_b   1.000
_cell.length_c   1.000
_cell.angle_alpha   90.00
_cell.angle_beta   90.00
_cell.angle_gamma   90.00
#
_symmetry.space_group_name_H-M   'P 1'
#
loop_
_entity.id
_entity.type
_entity.pdbx_description
1 polymer ?
#
loop_
_entity_poly.entity_id
_entity_poly.type
_entity_poly.pdbx_seq_one_letter_code
_entity_poly.pdbx_strand_id
1 'polypeptide(L)'
;MMITRDLGLLCLVAWLLAGKAASLAARRAERRDVAARQAEALDELIFDAANYRLRRRPQQNKYKQPYDVAAAAAAAAALHPQDGSKEGDKIAALPGQPQSNNSVDFDQYGGYVTVDAQHGRALFYYFAEAARSADPSSRPLLLWLNGGPGCSSIGFGAMEELGPFRVMSDGKTLYRNPFAWNKVANVLFLESPAGVGFSYSNTSDDYERSGDRRTAEDAYAFLVNWMERFPEYKGRDFFIAGESYAGHYVPQLAQTILHRNNASKDQAAGRENIATINLKGVMMGNAVINDETDTRGMYDYFWTHALISDEAIGAIHKSCNFSADSGDQSQRCLQALESIQLGNLDIYNIYAPLCLSPGIANSQHPKRPSVCTCTPIDTK
;
A
#
# COMPACT_ATOMS: atom_id res chain seq x y z
N MET A 1 7.13 -56.37 46.93
CA MET A 1 7.24 -56.61 45.48
C MET A 1 6.33 -55.62 44.76
N MET A 2 6.71 -54.33 44.84
CA MET A 2 6.26 -53.28 43.93
C MET A 2 7.23 -53.26 42.74
N ILE A 3 6.87 -52.55 41.67
CA ILE A 3 7.55 -52.46 40.36
C ILE A 3 6.95 -53.44 39.34
N THR A 4 5.86 -53.03 38.68
CA THR A 4 5.58 -53.37 37.26
C THR A 4 4.43 -52.54 36.65
N ARG A 5 3.74 -51.64 37.37
CA ARG A 5 2.62 -50.87 36.81
C ARG A 5 2.95 -49.49 36.22
N ASP A 6 4.15 -48.93 36.44
CA ASP A 6 4.49 -47.56 36.01
C ASP A 6 5.27 -47.44 34.69
N LEU A 7 5.83 -48.53 34.15
CA LEU A 7 6.58 -48.44 32.88
C LEU A 7 5.69 -48.27 31.64
N GLY A 8 4.45 -48.79 31.67
CA GLY A 8 3.54 -48.71 30.52
C GLY A 8 3.04 -47.29 30.24
N LEU A 9 2.77 -46.50 31.29
CA LEU A 9 2.25 -45.14 31.16
C LEU A 9 3.35 -44.16 30.72
N LEU A 10 4.58 -44.34 31.21
CA LEU A 10 5.74 -43.55 30.80
C LEU A 10 6.13 -43.78 29.33
N CYS A 11 6.05 -45.03 28.84
CA CYS A 11 6.29 -45.33 27.42
C CYS A 11 5.22 -44.71 26.50
N LEU A 12 3.94 -44.72 26.89
CA LEU A 12 2.87 -44.14 26.08
C LEU A 12 2.97 -42.61 25.98
N VAL A 13 3.32 -41.94 27.09
CA VAL A 13 3.53 -40.48 27.11
C VAL A 13 4.78 -40.10 26.32
N ALA A 14 5.87 -40.87 26.41
CA ALA A 14 7.07 -40.67 25.62
C ALA A 14 6.80 -40.84 24.10
N TRP A 15 5.97 -41.83 23.72
CA TRP A 15 5.61 -42.07 22.32
C TRP A 15 4.71 -40.95 21.74
N LEU A 16 3.75 -40.45 22.53
CA LEU A 16 2.91 -39.32 22.15
C LEU A 16 3.68 -37.99 22.04
N LEU A 17 4.63 -37.75 22.95
CA LEU A 17 5.50 -36.58 22.90
C LEU A 17 6.50 -36.65 21.74
N ALA A 18 7.07 -37.84 21.46
CA ALA A 18 7.92 -38.06 20.30
C ALA A 18 7.15 -37.89 18.97
N GLY A 19 5.91 -38.39 18.89
CA GLY A 19 5.04 -38.20 17.72
C GLY A 19 4.67 -36.73 17.49
N LYS A 20 4.37 -35.97 18.54
CA LYS A 20 4.13 -34.51 18.45
C LYS A 20 5.40 -33.75 18.05
N ALA A 21 6.56 -34.09 18.61
CA ALA A 21 7.83 -33.47 18.27
C ALA A 21 8.24 -33.75 16.81
N ALA A 22 8.04 -34.98 16.33
CA ALA A 22 8.28 -35.35 14.93
C ALA A 22 7.33 -34.62 13.97
N SER A 23 6.05 -34.49 14.30
CA SER A 23 5.06 -33.71 13.54
C SER A 23 5.41 -32.21 13.49
N LEU A 24 5.85 -31.63 14.61
CA LEU A 24 6.29 -30.23 14.68
C LEU A 24 7.58 -30.00 13.88
N ALA A 25 8.52 -30.94 13.92
CA ALA A 25 9.75 -30.89 13.12
C ALA A 25 9.45 -31.01 11.62
N ALA A 26 8.57 -31.92 11.22
CA ALA A 26 8.12 -32.08 9.83
C ALA A 26 7.43 -30.81 9.32
N ARG A 27 6.51 -30.22 10.08
CA ARG A 27 5.86 -28.94 9.73
C ARG A 27 6.81 -27.74 9.73
N ARG A 28 7.97 -27.84 10.39
CA ARG A 28 9.01 -26.78 10.39
C ARG A 28 9.98 -26.97 9.21
N ALA A 29 10.23 -28.22 8.83
CA ALA A 29 10.98 -28.59 7.62
C ALA A 29 10.20 -28.23 6.36
N GLU A 30 8.92 -28.58 6.29
CA GLU A 30 8.03 -28.24 5.17
C GLU A 30 7.82 -26.72 5.03
N ARG A 31 7.72 -25.98 6.15
CA ARG A 31 7.69 -24.51 6.13
C ARG A 31 9.01 -23.87 5.68
N ARG A 32 10.15 -24.46 6.03
CA ARG A 32 11.46 -24.04 5.49
C ARG A 32 11.54 -24.32 4.00
N ASP A 33 10.98 -25.43 3.54
CA ASP A 33 11.02 -25.85 2.14
C ASP A 33 10.09 -24.98 1.26
N VAL A 34 8.90 -24.60 1.75
CA VAL A 34 8.02 -23.65 1.03
C VAL A 34 8.56 -22.22 1.03
N ALA A 35 9.09 -21.74 2.16
CA ALA A 35 9.71 -20.41 2.22
C ALA A 35 11.00 -20.32 1.39
N ALA A 36 11.79 -21.41 1.32
CA ALA A 36 12.94 -21.51 0.43
C ALA A 36 12.50 -21.46 -1.04
N ARG A 37 11.45 -22.19 -1.43
CA ARG A 37 10.94 -22.19 -2.82
C ARG A 37 10.36 -20.82 -3.26
N GLN A 38 9.70 -20.09 -2.37
CA GLN A 38 9.20 -18.74 -2.69
C GLN A 38 10.34 -17.70 -2.77
N ALA A 39 11.34 -17.80 -1.89
CA ALA A 39 12.53 -16.96 -1.95
C ALA A 39 13.39 -17.28 -3.19
N GLU A 40 13.53 -18.56 -3.55
CA GLU A 40 14.21 -19.00 -4.78
C GLU A 40 13.44 -18.56 -6.03
N ALA A 41 12.10 -18.62 -6.04
CA ALA A 41 11.29 -18.11 -7.16
C ALA A 41 11.40 -16.58 -7.30
N LEU A 42 11.53 -15.85 -6.19
CA LEU A 42 11.76 -14.41 -6.18
C LEU A 42 13.19 -14.07 -6.65
N ASP A 43 14.19 -14.82 -6.21
CA ASP A 43 15.57 -14.69 -6.67
C ASP A 43 15.69 -15.02 -8.16
N GLU A 44 15.03 -16.07 -8.65
CA GLU A 44 14.96 -16.36 -10.09
C GLU A 44 14.33 -15.20 -10.87
N LEU A 45 13.27 -14.56 -10.35
CA LEU A 45 12.67 -13.38 -10.98
C LEU A 45 13.61 -12.16 -10.98
N ILE A 46 14.36 -11.95 -9.89
CA ILE A 46 15.32 -10.85 -9.74
C ILE A 46 16.55 -11.05 -10.64
N PHE A 47 17.05 -12.29 -10.77
CA PHE A 47 18.21 -12.61 -11.58
C PHE A 47 17.89 -12.80 -13.07
N ASP A 48 16.65 -13.14 -13.43
CA ASP A 48 16.21 -13.09 -14.83
C ASP A 48 16.09 -11.64 -15.32
N ALA A 49 15.75 -10.69 -14.45
CA ALA A 49 15.79 -9.25 -14.77
C ALA A 49 17.21 -8.74 -15.11
N ALA A 50 18.27 -9.34 -14.55
CA ALA A 50 19.66 -9.02 -14.89
C ALA A 50 20.08 -9.55 -16.29
N ASN A 51 19.44 -10.63 -16.76
CA ASN A 51 19.63 -11.20 -18.10
C ASN A 51 18.61 -10.70 -19.13
N TYR A 52 17.52 -10.07 -18.69
CA TYR A 52 16.57 -9.36 -19.53
C TYR A 52 17.20 -8.08 -20.07
N ARG A 53 18.10 -8.22 -21.05
CA ARG A 53 18.32 -7.15 -22.02
C ARG A 53 16.99 -6.94 -22.73
N LEU A 54 16.21 -5.97 -22.25
CA LEU A 54 15.18 -5.32 -23.05
C LEU A 54 15.84 -4.96 -24.38
N ARG A 55 15.63 -5.80 -25.41
CA ARG A 55 15.91 -5.43 -26.78
C ARG A 55 15.03 -4.21 -27.01
N ARG A 56 15.60 -3.02 -26.88
CA ARG A 56 15.02 -1.78 -27.39
C ARG A 56 14.86 -1.98 -28.89
N ARG A 57 13.75 -2.58 -29.31
CA ARG A 57 13.20 -2.31 -30.63
C ARG A 57 12.85 -0.82 -30.56
N PRO A 58 13.32 0.00 -31.51
CA PRO A 58 12.78 1.34 -31.65
C PRO A 58 11.31 1.17 -32.06
N GLN A 59 10.42 1.06 -31.07
CA GLN A 59 9.03 1.41 -31.30
C GLN A 59 9.06 2.91 -31.57
N GLN A 60 8.68 3.28 -32.79
CA GLN A 60 8.20 4.63 -33.03
C GLN A 60 7.09 4.86 -32.01
N ASN A 61 7.35 5.72 -31.02
CA ASN A 61 6.36 6.16 -30.04
C ASN A 61 5.17 6.74 -30.81
N LYS A 62 4.13 5.92 -31.01
CA LYS A 62 2.83 6.35 -31.51
C LYS A 62 1.98 6.98 -30.41
N TYR A 63 2.36 6.81 -29.14
CA TYR A 63 1.85 7.63 -28.05
C TYR A 63 2.51 9.00 -28.15
N LYS A 64 1.79 9.98 -28.70
CA LYS A 64 2.07 11.39 -28.47
C LYS A 64 2.12 11.58 -26.95
N GLN A 65 3.31 11.76 -26.40
CA GLN A 65 3.50 12.17 -25.01
C GLN A 65 2.69 13.46 -24.78
N PRO A 66 1.61 13.45 -23.97
CA PRO A 66 0.89 14.68 -23.65
C PRO A 66 1.74 15.61 -22.77
N TYR A 67 2.85 15.11 -22.25
CA TYR A 67 3.68 15.73 -21.21
C TYR A 67 4.69 16.78 -21.70
N ASP A 68 4.81 17.00 -23.02
CA ASP A 68 6.08 17.51 -23.57
C ASP A 68 6.17 19.00 -23.94
N VAL A 69 5.34 19.91 -23.39
CA VAL A 69 5.54 21.36 -23.67
C VAL A 69 5.29 22.32 -22.50
N ALA A 70 4.70 21.90 -21.38
CA ALA A 70 4.34 22.82 -20.28
C ALA A 70 5.17 22.65 -18.99
N ALA A 71 6.07 21.67 -18.92
CA ALA A 71 6.69 21.23 -17.66
C ALA A 71 7.67 22.23 -17.03
N ALA A 72 8.33 23.10 -17.81
CA ALA A 72 9.32 24.04 -17.29
C ALA A 72 8.72 25.33 -16.69
N ALA A 73 7.48 25.69 -17.05
CA ALA A 73 6.82 26.89 -16.51
C ALA A 73 6.24 26.68 -15.10
N ALA A 74 6.09 25.44 -14.64
CA ALA A 74 5.31 25.09 -13.45
C ALA A 74 6.12 24.63 -12.21
N ALA A 75 7.46 24.65 -12.24
CA ALA A 75 8.23 24.36 -11.03
C ALA A 75 8.02 25.44 -9.94
N ALA A 76 8.18 26.73 -10.28
CA ALA A 76 7.88 27.85 -9.39
C ALA A 76 6.37 27.97 -9.04
N ALA A 77 5.49 27.27 -9.75
CA ALA A 77 4.05 27.24 -9.48
C ALA A 77 3.66 26.22 -8.40
N ALA A 78 4.61 25.42 -7.90
CA ALA A 78 4.35 24.37 -6.92
C ALA A 78 4.61 24.80 -5.46
N LEU A 79 5.30 25.93 -5.22
CA LEU A 79 5.44 26.48 -3.88
C LEU A 79 4.23 27.37 -3.57
N HIS A 80 3.60 27.12 -2.43
CA HIS A 80 2.45 27.90 -1.97
C HIS A 80 2.75 28.47 -0.59
N PRO A 81 2.17 29.63 -0.22
CA PRO A 81 2.18 30.09 1.15
C PRO A 81 1.64 28.99 2.06
N GLN A 82 2.42 28.62 3.08
CA GLN A 82 2.06 27.61 4.06
C GLN A 82 1.81 28.28 5.41
N ASP A 83 0.74 27.87 6.06
CA ASP A 83 0.50 28.18 7.47
C ASP A 83 1.03 27.05 8.36
N GLY A 84 1.40 27.39 9.59
CA GLY A 84 1.88 26.43 10.59
C GLY A 84 3.37 26.08 10.51
N SER A 85 3.85 25.27 11.45
CA SER A 85 5.24 24.83 11.55
C SER A 85 5.31 23.34 11.89
N LYS A 86 6.49 22.74 11.70
CA LYS A 86 6.76 21.35 12.11
C LYS A 86 6.41 21.10 13.57
N GLU A 87 6.72 22.05 14.45
CA GLU A 87 6.44 21.97 15.89
C GLU A 87 4.93 22.01 16.16
N GLY A 88 4.19 22.82 15.39
CA GLY A 88 2.71 22.88 15.48
C GLY A 88 2.04 21.58 15.02
N ASP A 89 2.64 20.90 14.06
CA ASP A 89 2.13 19.61 13.56
C ASP A 89 2.50 18.43 14.49
N LYS A 90 3.33 18.63 15.51
CA LYS A 90 3.81 17.53 16.37
C LYS A 90 2.70 16.96 17.25
N ILE A 91 2.46 15.66 17.11
CA ILE A 91 1.48 14.92 17.91
C ILE A 91 2.15 14.41 19.18
N ALA A 92 1.82 15.03 20.33
CA ALA A 92 2.36 14.61 21.63
C ALA A 92 1.92 13.19 22.04
N ALA A 93 0.63 12.90 21.85
CA ALA A 93 0.04 11.56 22.04
C ALA A 93 -1.32 11.50 21.34
N LEU A 94 -1.65 10.34 20.76
CA LEU A 94 -2.99 10.06 20.24
C LEU A 94 -3.93 9.61 21.38
N PRO A 95 -5.23 9.94 21.34
CA PRO A 95 -6.22 9.30 22.19
C PRO A 95 -6.18 7.77 22.04
N GLY A 96 -6.21 7.05 23.17
CA GLY A 96 -6.15 5.58 23.17
C GLY A 96 -4.75 4.99 22.94
N GLN A 97 -3.71 5.81 22.74
CA GLN A 97 -2.34 5.35 22.60
C GLN A 97 -1.81 4.69 23.90
N PRO A 98 -1.02 3.61 23.83
CA PRO A 98 -0.42 2.98 25.02
C PRO A 98 0.40 3.97 25.87
N GLN A 99 0.12 4.02 27.19
CA GLN A 99 0.66 5.04 28.11
C GLN A 99 1.85 4.58 28.98
N SER A 100 2.29 3.31 28.93
CA SER A 100 3.33 2.83 29.85
C SER A 100 4.71 3.47 29.59
N ASN A 101 5.37 3.92 30.68
CA ASN A 101 6.68 4.56 30.82
C ASN A 101 7.56 4.61 29.55
N ASN A 102 7.72 5.83 29.03
CA ASN A 102 8.21 6.20 27.70
C ASN A 102 7.18 5.93 26.60
N SER A 103 6.32 6.94 26.41
CA SER A 103 5.57 7.22 25.18
C SER A 103 6.35 6.76 23.94
N VAL A 104 5.59 6.35 22.91
CA VAL A 104 6.13 5.76 21.68
C VAL A 104 7.53 6.23 21.29
N ASP A 105 8.36 5.27 20.91
CA ASP A 105 9.79 5.47 20.68
C ASP A 105 10.10 6.21 19.37
N PHE A 106 9.12 6.88 18.75
CA PHE A 106 9.25 7.67 17.53
C PHE A 106 8.47 8.98 17.68
N ASP A 107 8.89 10.02 16.95
CA ASP A 107 8.10 11.23 16.82
C ASP A 107 7.04 11.04 15.72
N GLN A 108 5.89 11.69 15.90
CA GLN A 108 4.78 11.66 14.96
C GLN A 108 4.18 13.05 14.77
N TYR A 109 3.70 13.30 13.56
CA TYR A 109 3.21 14.60 13.12
C TYR A 109 1.93 14.42 12.30
N GLY A 110 1.06 15.42 12.35
CA GLY A 110 -0.11 15.47 11.50
C GLY A 110 -0.52 16.91 11.25
N GLY A 111 -0.81 17.22 10.00
CA GLY A 111 -1.10 18.59 9.59
C GLY A 111 -1.48 18.69 8.13
N TYR A 112 -1.67 19.93 7.69
CA TYR A 112 -2.08 20.25 6.33
C TYR A 112 -0.96 20.94 5.56
N VAL A 113 -0.89 20.64 4.27
CA VAL A 113 -0.04 21.36 3.32
C VAL A 113 -0.92 21.85 2.17
N THR A 114 -0.87 23.15 1.92
CA THR A 114 -1.59 23.81 0.83
C THR A 114 -0.94 23.45 -0.49
N VAL A 115 -1.72 22.90 -1.43
CA VAL A 115 -1.29 22.48 -2.77
C VAL A 115 -1.90 23.34 -3.88
N ASP A 116 -2.88 24.18 -3.55
CA ASP A 116 -3.40 25.22 -4.42
C ASP A 116 -4.04 26.32 -3.58
N ALA A 117 -3.33 27.45 -3.44
CA ALA A 117 -3.79 28.57 -2.65
C ALA A 117 -5.01 29.29 -3.27
N GLN A 118 -5.17 29.24 -4.59
CA GLN A 118 -6.27 29.93 -5.27
C GLN A 118 -7.60 29.22 -5.02
N HIS A 119 -7.59 27.88 -5.10
CA HIS A 119 -8.78 27.07 -4.80
C HIS A 119 -8.92 26.73 -3.32
N GLY A 120 -7.91 27.03 -2.50
CA GLY A 120 -7.84 26.64 -1.10
C GLY A 120 -7.82 25.12 -0.94
N ARG A 121 -7.05 24.41 -1.79
CA ARG A 121 -6.80 22.96 -1.62
C ARG A 121 -5.66 22.72 -0.66
N ALA A 122 -5.91 21.86 0.32
CA ALA A 122 -4.90 21.38 1.24
C ALA A 122 -5.02 19.87 1.44
N LEU A 123 -3.87 19.20 1.46
CA LEU A 123 -3.79 17.76 1.72
C LEU A 123 -3.32 17.52 3.16
N PHE A 124 -4.02 16.62 3.85
CA PHE A 124 -3.68 16.17 5.18
C PHE A 124 -2.68 15.02 5.13
N TYR A 125 -1.74 15.02 6.06
CA TYR A 125 -0.77 13.94 6.22
C TYR A 125 -0.70 13.46 7.66
N TYR A 126 -0.35 12.18 7.82
CA TYR A 126 0.16 11.63 9.08
C TYR A 126 1.57 11.12 8.83
N PHE A 127 2.52 11.56 9.63
CA PHE A 127 3.93 11.21 9.51
C PHE A 127 4.41 10.52 10.77
N ALA A 128 4.93 9.31 10.65
CA ALA A 128 5.57 8.58 11.73
C ALA A 128 7.06 8.42 11.39
N GLU A 129 7.91 9.06 12.18
CA GLU A 129 9.36 8.85 12.04
C GLU A 129 9.72 7.40 12.37
N ALA A 130 10.93 7.02 11.94
CA ALA A 130 11.48 5.77 12.35
C ALA A 130 11.60 5.72 13.89
N ALA A 131 11.64 4.52 14.47
CA ALA A 131 11.96 4.39 15.89
C ALA A 131 13.32 5.04 16.20
N ARG A 132 13.41 5.77 17.33
CA ARG A 132 14.65 6.41 17.82
C ARG A 132 15.81 5.42 17.93
N SER A 133 15.53 4.17 18.31
CA SER A 133 16.52 3.09 18.37
C SER A 133 17.09 2.69 17.00
N ALA A 134 16.40 3.02 15.91
CA ALA A 134 16.83 2.78 14.54
C ALA A 134 17.55 3.97 13.91
N ASP A 135 17.77 5.07 14.65
CA ASP A 135 18.30 6.36 14.18
C ASP A 135 17.51 6.93 12.97
N PRO A 136 16.43 7.70 13.23
CA PRO A 136 15.57 8.25 12.16
C PRO A 136 16.33 9.09 11.13
N SER A 137 17.40 9.76 11.56
CA SER A 137 18.24 10.60 10.70
C SER A 137 19.06 9.81 9.68
N SER A 138 19.16 8.48 9.84
CA SER A 138 19.83 7.58 8.89
C SER A 138 18.86 6.83 7.97
N ARG A 139 17.55 6.89 8.25
CA ARG A 139 16.53 6.08 7.57
C ARG A 139 15.92 6.81 6.37
N PRO A 140 15.52 6.07 5.31
CA PRO A 140 14.89 6.67 4.15
C PRO A 140 13.54 7.29 4.49
N LEU A 141 13.07 8.21 3.65
CA LEU A 141 11.69 8.69 3.66
C LEU A 141 10.86 7.84 2.69
N LEU A 142 9.72 7.34 3.17
CA LEU A 142 8.78 6.55 2.40
C LEU A 142 7.43 7.25 2.38
N LEU A 143 6.95 7.66 1.20
CA LEU A 143 5.57 8.07 1.01
C LEU A 143 4.69 6.82 0.79
N TRP A 144 3.58 6.72 1.51
CA TRP A 144 2.56 5.68 1.32
C TRP A 144 1.25 6.26 0.81
N LEU A 145 0.68 5.61 -0.22
CA LEU A 145 -0.57 5.98 -0.87
C LEU A 145 -1.50 4.76 -1.00
N ASN A 146 -2.68 4.80 -0.37
CA ASN A 146 -3.74 3.85 -0.70
C ASN A 146 -4.49 4.28 -1.99
N GLY A 147 -5.19 3.33 -2.61
CA GLY A 147 -5.87 3.50 -3.90
C GLY A 147 -7.34 3.96 -3.78
N GLY A 148 -8.24 3.14 -4.32
CA GLY A 148 -9.68 3.41 -4.39
C GLY A 148 -10.17 3.49 -5.85
N PRO A 149 -10.00 4.62 -6.56
CA PRO A 149 -9.49 5.93 -6.11
C PRO A 149 -10.35 6.54 -4.98
N GLY A 150 -9.73 7.34 -4.11
CA GLY A 150 -10.43 8.07 -3.05
C GLY A 150 -10.42 7.43 -1.66
N CYS A 151 -9.68 6.33 -1.47
CA CYS A 151 -9.51 5.71 -0.15
C CYS A 151 -8.42 6.43 0.65
N SER A 152 -8.60 6.51 1.98
CA SER A 152 -7.67 7.19 2.87
C SER A 152 -6.42 6.37 3.16
N SER A 153 -5.24 6.96 2.96
CA SER A 153 -3.95 6.37 3.36
C SER A 153 -3.76 6.26 4.88
N ILE A 154 -4.54 7.01 5.64
CA ILE A 154 -4.51 6.97 7.11
C ILE A 154 -5.46 5.87 7.59
N GLY A 155 -6.69 5.84 7.07
CA GLY A 155 -7.68 4.81 7.41
C GLY A 155 -7.15 3.40 7.13
N PHE A 156 -6.65 3.15 5.92
CA PHE A 156 -6.08 1.87 5.55
C PHE A 156 -4.61 1.76 5.98
N GLY A 157 -3.70 2.42 5.26
CA GLY A 157 -2.25 2.30 5.46
C GLY A 157 -1.78 2.46 6.91
N ALA A 158 -2.16 3.56 7.56
CA ALA A 158 -1.67 3.87 8.89
C ALA A 158 -2.35 3.07 10.01
N MET A 159 -3.66 2.83 9.92
CA MET A 159 -4.45 2.27 11.03
C MET A 159 -4.81 0.78 10.87
N GLU A 160 -4.83 0.27 9.64
CA GLU A 160 -5.27 -1.10 9.32
C GLU A 160 -4.18 -1.94 8.64
N GLU A 161 -3.00 -1.37 8.34
CA GLU A 161 -1.96 -2.05 7.58
C GLU A 161 -0.57 -1.93 8.22
N LEU A 162 0.26 -1.01 7.73
CA LEU A 162 1.69 -0.95 7.99
C LEU A 162 2.11 0.16 8.97
N GLY A 163 1.17 1.00 9.39
CA GLY A 163 1.46 2.05 10.36
C GLY A 163 1.81 1.57 11.76
N PRO A 164 2.21 2.51 12.63
CA PRO A 164 2.76 2.21 13.96
C PRO A 164 1.73 1.62 14.94
N PHE A 165 0.45 1.87 14.69
CA PHE A 165 -0.65 1.45 15.55
C PHE A 165 -1.71 0.72 14.75
N ARG A 166 -2.57 0.03 15.48
CA ARG A 166 -3.81 -0.56 15.00
C ARG A 166 -4.94 -0.18 15.94
N VAL A 167 -6.13 0.04 15.39
CA VAL A 167 -7.33 0.35 16.17
C VAL A 167 -7.91 -0.94 16.74
N MET A 168 -8.17 -0.98 18.04
CA MET A 168 -8.84 -2.10 18.70
C MET A 168 -10.33 -2.12 18.33
N SER A 169 -11.00 -3.26 18.51
CA SER A 169 -12.42 -3.42 18.16
C SER A 169 -13.39 -2.55 18.98
N ASP A 170 -12.92 -1.83 20.00
CA ASP A 170 -13.71 -0.83 20.73
C ASP A 170 -13.79 0.52 19.99
N GLY A 171 -13.04 0.68 18.88
CA GLY A 171 -12.95 1.91 18.10
C GLY A 171 -12.31 3.08 18.83
N LYS A 172 -11.66 2.83 19.98
CA LYS A 172 -11.18 3.88 20.90
C LYS A 172 -9.74 3.67 21.34
N THR A 173 -9.31 2.42 21.48
CA THR A 173 -8.00 2.06 21.99
C THR A 173 -7.06 1.72 20.84
N LEU A 174 -5.80 2.16 20.93
CA LEU A 174 -4.75 1.80 19.98
C LEU A 174 -3.83 0.74 20.60
N TYR A 175 -3.35 -0.18 19.78
CA TYR A 175 -2.24 -1.05 20.15
C TYR A 175 -1.09 -0.92 19.17
N ARG A 176 0.13 -1.16 19.65
CA ARG A 176 1.34 -1.03 18.83
C ARG A 176 1.40 -2.17 17.81
N ASN A 177 1.63 -1.82 16.55
CA ASN A 177 1.86 -2.79 15.49
C ASN A 177 3.30 -3.36 15.59
N PRO A 178 3.50 -4.66 15.88
CA PRO A 178 4.83 -5.24 15.96
C PRO A 178 5.52 -5.35 14.59
N PHE A 179 4.82 -5.16 13.49
CA PHE A 179 5.36 -5.21 12.12
C PHE A 179 5.28 -3.86 11.40
N ALA A 180 5.16 -2.77 12.15
CA ALA A 180 5.10 -1.43 11.58
C ALA A 180 6.32 -1.13 10.70
N TRP A 181 6.09 -0.52 9.54
CA TRP A 181 7.16 -0.16 8.60
C TRP A 181 8.02 1.00 9.09
N ASN A 182 7.50 1.81 10.03
CA ASN A 182 8.31 2.83 10.71
C ASN A 182 9.38 2.24 11.65
N LYS A 183 9.57 0.92 11.66
CA LYS A 183 10.77 0.30 12.24
C LYS A 183 12.02 0.44 11.36
N VAL A 184 11.84 0.68 10.06
CA VAL A 184 12.94 0.68 9.07
C VAL A 184 12.95 1.91 8.14
N ALA A 185 11.91 2.73 8.17
CA ALA A 185 11.80 3.96 7.37
C ALA A 185 11.09 5.07 8.17
N ASN A 186 11.22 6.30 7.72
CA ASN A 186 10.33 7.40 8.12
C ASN A 186 9.12 7.36 7.17
N VAL A 187 7.91 7.11 7.67
CA VAL A 187 6.75 6.79 6.83
C VAL A 187 5.73 7.94 6.84
N LEU A 188 5.47 8.47 5.66
CA LEU A 188 4.56 9.58 5.40
C LEU A 188 3.29 9.04 4.72
N PHE A 189 2.17 9.06 5.43
CA PHE A 189 0.86 8.69 4.92
C PHE A 189 0.15 9.96 4.42
N LEU A 190 -0.21 10.00 3.14
CA LEU A 190 -0.84 11.16 2.51
C LEU A 190 -2.28 10.83 2.13
N GLU A 191 -3.24 11.63 2.60
CA GLU A 191 -4.61 11.56 2.13
C GLU A 191 -4.75 12.37 0.83
N SER A 192 -4.91 11.68 -0.29
CA SER A 192 -4.94 12.27 -1.63
C SER A 192 -5.92 11.51 -2.52
N PRO A 193 -6.67 12.18 -3.42
CA PRO A 193 -6.71 13.63 -3.66
C PRO A 193 -7.50 14.42 -2.59
N ALA A 194 -7.66 15.73 -2.79
CA ALA A 194 -8.53 16.56 -1.95
C ALA A 194 -9.97 16.02 -1.92
N GLY A 195 -10.58 15.94 -0.72
CA GLY A 195 -11.85 15.28 -0.47
C GLY A 195 -11.71 13.88 0.16
N VAL A 196 -10.51 13.30 0.14
CA VAL A 196 -10.20 12.05 0.83
C VAL A 196 -9.89 12.31 2.30
N GLY A 197 -10.63 11.64 3.18
CA GLY A 197 -10.40 11.70 4.63
C GLY A 197 -10.51 13.13 5.16
N PHE A 198 -9.40 13.66 5.66
CA PHE A 198 -9.30 15.02 6.19
C PHE A 198 -8.85 16.06 5.16
N SER A 199 -8.34 15.65 3.99
CA SER A 199 -7.94 16.56 2.89
C SER A 199 -9.14 17.25 2.27
N TYR A 200 -9.01 18.53 1.89
CA TYR A 200 -10.14 19.33 1.44
C TYR A 200 -9.79 20.35 0.34
N SER A 201 -10.84 20.87 -0.31
CA SER A 201 -10.82 22.08 -1.13
C SER A 201 -11.88 23.07 -0.66
N ASN A 202 -11.53 24.36 -0.61
CA ASN A 202 -12.52 25.43 -0.44
C ASN A 202 -13.37 25.66 -1.71
N THR A 203 -12.98 25.06 -2.84
CA THR A 203 -13.70 25.13 -4.11
C THR A 203 -14.38 23.79 -4.40
N SER A 204 -15.72 23.74 -4.32
CA SER A 204 -16.50 22.51 -4.49
C SER A 204 -16.27 21.79 -5.82
N ASP A 205 -16.05 22.55 -6.90
CA ASP A 205 -15.83 21.98 -8.24
C ASP A 205 -14.53 21.16 -8.34
N ASP A 206 -13.63 21.22 -7.35
CA ASP A 206 -12.44 20.36 -7.35
C ASP A 206 -12.75 18.90 -7.09
N TYR A 207 -13.85 18.59 -6.40
CA TYR A 207 -14.23 17.21 -6.11
C TYR A 207 -14.67 16.46 -7.38
N GLU A 208 -15.28 17.16 -8.33
CA GLU A 208 -15.73 16.60 -9.62
C GLU A 208 -14.64 16.62 -10.70
N ARG A 209 -13.58 17.40 -10.50
CA ARG A 209 -12.49 17.58 -11.48
C ARG A 209 -11.21 16.83 -11.11
N SER A 210 -11.27 15.99 -10.08
CA SER A 210 -10.17 15.13 -9.69
C SER A 210 -9.84 14.11 -10.78
N GLY A 211 -8.57 13.73 -10.89
CA GLY A 211 -8.10 12.78 -11.89
C GLY A 211 -6.58 12.64 -11.82
N ASP A 212 -6.08 11.53 -12.39
CA ASP A 212 -4.69 11.06 -12.29
C ASP A 212 -3.63 12.16 -12.37
N ARG A 213 -3.69 12.98 -13.44
CA ARG A 213 -2.71 14.06 -13.64
C ARG A 213 -2.74 15.10 -12.51
N ARG A 214 -3.94 15.55 -12.11
CA ARG A 214 -4.08 16.55 -11.03
C ARG A 214 -3.59 15.96 -9.71
N THR A 215 -3.95 14.71 -9.42
CA THR A 215 -3.52 14.02 -8.20
C THR A 215 -2.00 13.91 -8.12
N ALA A 216 -1.32 13.61 -9.23
CA ALA A 216 0.14 13.57 -9.29
C ALA A 216 0.78 14.97 -9.14
N GLU A 217 0.19 16.01 -9.76
CA GLU A 217 0.65 17.40 -9.63
C GLU A 217 0.48 17.94 -8.20
N ASP A 218 -0.68 17.74 -7.59
CA ASP A 218 -0.97 18.16 -6.20
C ASP A 218 -0.10 17.37 -5.20
N ALA A 219 0.14 16.07 -5.41
CA ALA A 219 1.04 15.29 -4.56
C ALA A 219 2.51 15.73 -4.70
N TYR A 220 2.95 16.15 -5.89
CA TYR A 220 4.26 16.77 -6.06
C TYR A 220 4.35 18.12 -5.33
N ALA A 221 3.33 18.98 -5.47
CA ALA A 221 3.24 20.25 -4.75
C ALA A 221 3.27 20.02 -3.23
N PHE A 222 2.53 19.02 -2.75
CA PHE A 222 2.58 18.59 -1.35
C PHE A 222 4.01 18.27 -0.92
N LEU A 223 4.74 17.42 -1.65
CA LEU A 223 6.08 16.99 -1.27
C LEU A 223 7.08 18.15 -1.20
N VAL A 224 7.06 19.06 -2.17
CA VAL A 224 8.00 20.20 -2.16
C VAL A 224 7.72 21.14 -0.99
N ASN A 225 6.45 21.47 -0.72
CA ASN A 225 6.09 22.33 0.42
C ASN A 225 6.29 21.62 1.77
N TRP A 226 6.00 20.31 1.85
CA TRP A 226 6.25 19.51 3.05
C TRP A 226 7.73 19.48 3.39
N MET A 227 8.62 19.33 2.40
CA MET A 227 10.07 19.38 2.62
C MET A 227 10.58 20.78 3.01
N GLU A 228 9.88 21.87 2.68
CA GLU A 228 10.18 23.19 3.26
C GLU A 228 9.86 23.25 4.76
N ARG A 229 8.78 22.58 5.20
CA ARG A 229 8.44 22.44 6.62
C ARG A 229 9.34 21.45 7.36
N PHE A 230 9.83 20.42 6.67
CA PHE A 230 10.71 19.36 7.18
C PHE A 230 12.07 19.34 6.44
N PRO A 231 12.89 20.39 6.57
CA PRO A 231 14.08 20.59 5.74
C PRO A 231 15.15 19.49 5.89
N GLU A 232 15.20 18.80 7.03
CA GLU A 232 16.11 17.67 7.28
C GLU A 232 15.84 16.42 6.43
N TYR A 233 14.71 16.40 5.71
CA TYR A 233 14.38 15.36 4.74
C TYR A 233 14.72 15.75 3.29
N LYS A 234 15.15 16.99 3.03
CA LYS A 234 15.65 17.38 1.70
C LYS A 234 16.90 16.55 1.36
N GLY A 235 16.92 15.97 0.16
CA GLY A 235 18.01 15.10 -0.29
C GLY A 235 18.03 13.70 0.34
N ARG A 236 17.13 13.40 1.29
CA ARG A 236 16.98 12.05 1.85
C ARG A 236 16.64 11.05 0.76
N ASP A 237 17.15 9.82 0.87
CA ASP A 237 16.70 8.73 0.03
C ASP A 237 15.17 8.58 0.15
N PHE A 238 14.49 8.79 -0.98
CA PHE A 238 13.04 8.88 -1.03
C PHE A 238 12.46 7.73 -1.85
N PHE A 239 11.44 7.08 -1.31
CA PHE A 239 10.69 6.01 -1.96
C PHE A 239 9.21 6.33 -1.96
N ILE A 240 8.51 5.87 -2.99
CA ILE A 240 7.05 5.96 -3.07
C ILE A 240 6.50 4.54 -3.07
N ALA A 241 5.61 4.24 -2.14
CA ALA A 241 4.90 2.97 -2.09
C ALA A 241 3.39 3.21 -2.08
N GLY A 242 2.64 2.22 -2.54
CA GLY A 242 1.19 2.26 -2.46
C GLY A 242 0.54 0.96 -2.91
N GLU A 243 -0.79 0.94 -2.87
CA GLU A 243 -1.57 -0.24 -3.22
C GLU A 243 -2.82 0.05 -4.06
N SER A 244 -3.36 -0.99 -4.70
CA SER A 244 -4.59 -0.92 -5.49
C SER A 244 -4.48 0.14 -6.61
N TYR A 245 -5.41 1.11 -6.68
CA TYR A 245 -5.35 2.21 -7.65
C TYR A 245 -4.10 3.10 -7.51
N ALA A 246 -3.32 2.98 -6.43
CA ALA A 246 -2.02 3.62 -6.36
C ALA A 246 -1.01 3.06 -7.39
N GLY A 247 -1.34 1.97 -8.09
CA GLY A 247 -0.67 1.59 -9.34
C GLY A 247 -0.72 2.67 -10.44
N HIS A 248 -1.67 3.59 -10.36
CA HIS A 248 -1.67 4.83 -11.15
C HIS A 248 -0.94 5.97 -10.43
N TYR A 249 -1.20 6.18 -9.14
CA TYR A 249 -0.65 7.32 -8.39
C TYR A 249 0.88 7.27 -8.27
N VAL A 250 1.43 6.13 -7.88
CA VAL A 250 2.86 5.94 -7.60
C VAL A 250 3.73 6.22 -8.84
N PRO A 251 3.51 5.58 -10.01
CA PRO A 251 4.36 5.83 -11.16
C PRO A 251 4.15 7.21 -11.77
N GLN A 252 2.93 7.77 -11.74
CA GLN A 252 2.67 9.11 -12.27
C GLN A 252 3.31 10.20 -11.40
N LEU A 253 3.29 10.05 -10.07
CA LEU A 253 4.03 10.93 -9.17
C LEU A 253 5.55 10.78 -9.34
N ALA A 254 6.05 9.55 -9.45
CA ALA A 254 7.47 9.31 -9.73
C ALA A 254 7.92 9.97 -11.04
N GLN A 255 7.14 9.81 -12.11
CA GLN A 255 7.37 10.48 -13.39
C GLN A 255 7.37 12.00 -13.23
N THR A 256 6.39 12.55 -12.52
CA THR A 256 6.28 14.00 -12.24
C THR A 256 7.53 14.51 -11.53
N ILE A 257 8.00 13.82 -10.49
CA ILE A 257 9.23 14.15 -9.77
C ILE A 257 10.44 14.15 -10.71
N LEU A 258 10.61 13.11 -11.53
CA LEU A 258 11.74 13.01 -12.46
C LEU A 258 11.73 14.14 -13.51
N HIS A 259 10.57 14.48 -14.06
CA HIS A 259 10.43 15.61 -14.98
C HIS A 259 10.78 16.94 -14.32
N ARG A 260 10.27 17.19 -13.10
CA ARG A 260 10.53 18.43 -12.36
C ARG A 260 11.99 18.55 -11.94
N ASN A 261 12.60 17.46 -11.47
CA ASN A 261 14.02 17.38 -11.13
C ASN A 261 14.92 17.71 -12.33
N ASN A 262 14.57 17.28 -13.55
CA ASN A 262 15.34 17.60 -14.76
C ASN A 262 15.14 19.06 -15.18
N ALA A 263 13.90 19.55 -15.18
CA ALA A 263 13.61 20.94 -15.52
C ALA A 263 14.35 21.95 -14.62
N SER A 264 14.52 21.63 -13.33
CA SER A 264 15.30 22.47 -12.40
C SER A 264 16.80 22.52 -12.72
N LYS A 265 17.37 21.49 -13.37
CA LYS A 265 18.79 21.49 -13.77
C LYS A 265 19.04 22.38 -14.98
N ASP A 266 18.08 22.45 -15.91
CA ASP A 266 18.19 23.23 -17.14
C ASP A 266 17.94 24.74 -16.90
N GLN A 267 17.35 25.11 -15.76
CA GLN A 267 16.94 26.48 -15.41
C GLN A 267 17.90 27.17 -14.42
N ALA A 268 19.18 26.80 -14.38
CA ALA A 268 20.20 27.34 -13.46
C ALA A 268 20.48 28.87 -13.57
N ALA A 269 19.66 29.63 -14.31
CA ALA A 269 19.71 31.09 -14.38
C ALA A 269 18.38 31.70 -13.88
N GLY A 270 18.25 31.87 -12.56
CA GLY A 270 17.41 32.94 -11.99
C GLY A 270 16.01 32.60 -11.45
N ARG A 271 15.71 31.35 -11.07
CA ARG A 271 14.49 31.02 -10.29
C ARG A 271 14.85 30.33 -8.97
N GLU A 272 14.01 30.52 -7.96
CA GLU A 272 14.17 29.98 -6.60
C GLU A 272 14.50 28.48 -6.64
N ASN A 273 15.54 28.08 -5.90
CA ASN A 273 16.08 26.72 -5.87
C ASN A 273 15.09 25.75 -5.20
N ILE A 274 14.11 25.23 -5.95
CA ILE A 274 13.30 24.10 -5.49
C ILE A 274 14.21 22.89 -5.37
N ALA A 275 14.31 22.36 -4.15
CA ALA A 275 15.17 21.23 -3.85
C ALA A 275 14.77 20.00 -4.69
N THR A 276 15.77 19.37 -5.32
CA THR A 276 15.58 18.11 -6.06
C THR A 276 15.19 17.01 -5.08
N ILE A 277 14.13 16.26 -5.39
CA ILE A 277 13.72 15.10 -4.60
C ILE A 277 14.58 13.90 -5.01
N ASN A 278 15.30 13.29 -4.05
CA ASN A 278 16.21 12.16 -4.28
C ASN A 278 15.45 10.82 -4.34
N LEU A 279 14.60 10.67 -5.37
CA LEU A 279 13.81 9.47 -5.62
C LEU A 279 14.72 8.26 -5.96
N LYS A 280 14.61 7.20 -5.17
CA LYS A 280 15.40 5.96 -5.31
C LYS A 280 14.63 4.79 -5.90
N GLY A 281 13.32 4.74 -5.69
CA GLY A 281 12.51 3.63 -6.18
C GLY A 281 11.04 3.75 -5.85
N VAL A 282 10.27 2.82 -6.42
CA VAL A 282 8.83 2.69 -6.19
C VAL A 282 8.47 1.26 -5.81
N MET A 283 7.39 1.08 -5.06
CA MET A 283 6.81 -0.21 -4.69
C MET A 283 5.29 -0.16 -4.84
N MET A 284 4.68 -1.21 -5.38
CA MET A 284 3.23 -1.24 -5.62
C MET A 284 2.69 -2.62 -5.20
N GLY A 285 1.76 -2.64 -4.24
CA GLY A 285 1.10 -3.86 -3.77
C GLY A 285 -0.26 -4.06 -4.42
N ASN A 286 -0.52 -5.24 -4.99
CA ASN A 286 -1.82 -5.61 -5.58
C ASN A 286 -2.44 -4.51 -6.46
N ALA A 287 -1.61 -3.91 -7.30
CA ALA A 287 -1.92 -2.65 -7.96
C ALA A 287 -2.61 -2.83 -9.30
N VAL A 288 -3.45 -1.86 -9.68
CA VAL A 288 -3.97 -1.74 -11.05
C VAL A 288 -2.86 -1.14 -11.92
N ILE A 289 -2.44 -1.85 -12.96
CA ILE A 289 -1.32 -1.48 -13.83
C ILE A 289 -1.81 -1.35 -15.28
N ASN A 290 -2.64 -2.28 -15.73
CA ASN A 290 -3.15 -2.31 -17.09
C ASN A 290 -4.51 -3.00 -17.12
N ASP A 291 -5.56 -2.24 -17.39
CA ASP A 291 -6.94 -2.70 -17.37
C ASP A 291 -7.16 -3.99 -18.19
N GLU A 292 -6.54 -4.10 -19.37
CA GLU A 292 -6.69 -5.26 -20.25
C GLU A 292 -6.14 -6.53 -19.58
N THR A 293 -4.89 -6.49 -19.10
CA THR A 293 -4.25 -7.66 -18.50
C THR A 293 -4.81 -7.97 -17.12
N ASP A 294 -5.14 -6.95 -16.34
CA ASP A 294 -5.64 -7.10 -14.97
C ASP A 294 -7.06 -7.69 -14.99
N THR A 295 -7.93 -7.20 -15.89
CA THR A 295 -9.29 -7.72 -16.05
C THR A 295 -9.27 -9.18 -16.55
N ARG A 296 -8.45 -9.48 -17.54
CA ARG A 296 -8.30 -10.87 -18.02
C ARG A 296 -7.77 -11.78 -16.92
N GLY A 297 -6.71 -11.36 -16.24
CA GLY A 297 -6.08 -12.09 -15.15
C GLY A 297 -7.02 -12.33 -13.97
N MET A 298 -7.94 -11.39 -13.68
CA MET A 298 -8.97 -11.57 -12.65
C MET A 298 -9.91 -12.73 -12.97
N TYR A 299 -10.41 -12.84 -14.21
CA TYR A 299 -11.28 -13.97 -14.58
C TYR A 299 -10.54 -15.31 -14.61
N ASP A 300 -9.27 -15.31 -15.06
CA ASP A 300 -8.40 -16.49 -14.97
C ASP A 300 -8.17 -16.89 -13.50
N TYR A 301 -7.99 -15.92 -12.61
CA TYR A 301 -7.86 -16.13 -11.17
C TYR A 301 -9.15 -16.74 -10.58
N PHE A 302 -10.32 -16.21 -10.93
CA PHE A 302 -11.60 -16.77 -10.48
C PHE A 302 -11.77 -18.23 -10.93
N TRP A 303 -11.42 -18.54 -12.17
CA TRP A 303 -11.51 -19.90 -12.69
C TRP A 303 -10.53 -20.85 -11.98
N THR A 304 -9.27 -20.47 -11.87
CA THR A 304 -8.24 -21.30 -11.20
C THR A 304 -8.49 -21.50 -9.71
N HIS A 305 -9.34 -20.68 -9.10
CA HIS A 305 -9.78 -20.80 -7.71
C HIS A 305 -11.19 -21.40 -7.55
N ALA A 306 -11.71 -22.02 -8.62
CA ALA A 306 -13.02 -22.69 -8.65
C ALA A 306 -14.20 -21.77 -8.27
N LEU A 307 -14.09 -20.48 -8.55
CA LEU A 307 -15.15 -19.49 -8.32
C LEU A 307 -16.10 -19.35 -9.52
N ILE A 308 -15.66 -19.77 -10.72
CA ILE A 308 -16.46 -19.81 -11.94
C ILE A 308 -16.22 -21.12 -12.70
N SER A 309 -17.17 -21.51 -13.57
CA SER A 309 -17.10 -22.77 -14.31
C SER A 309 -16.23 -22.70 -15.57
N ASP A 310 -15.86 -23.86 -16.11
CA ASP A 310 -15.15 -24.01 -17.38
C ASP A 310 -15.92 -23.36 -18.55
N GLU A 311 -17.25 -23.49 -18.54
CA GLU A 311 -18.12 -22.87 -19.55
C GLU A 311 -18.08 -21.34 -19.47
N ALA A 312 -18.07 -20.79 -18.25
CA ALA A 312 -18.03 -19.34 -18.03
C ALA A 312 -16.72 -18.74 -18.55
N ILE A 313 -15.56 -19.29 -18.15
CA ILE A 313 -14.26 -18.78 -18.61
C ILE A 313 -14.09 -18.97 -20.12
N GLY A 314 -14.53 -20.11 -20.67
CA GLY A 314 -14.50 -20.37 -22.11
C GLY A 314 -15.35 -19.37 -22.91
N ALA A 315 -16.51 -18.97 -22.38
CA ALA A 315 -17.36 -17.95 -22.99
C ALA A 315 -16.70 -16.55 -22.95
N ILE A 316 -16.09 -16.18 -21.83
CA ILE A 316 -15.37 -14.91 -21.64
C ILE A 316 -14.21 -14.81 -22.63
N HIS A 317 -13.29 -15.79 -22.64
CA HIS A 317 -12.12 -15.79 -23.53
C HIS A 317 -12.50 -15.74 -25.01
N LYS A 318 -13.63 -16.34 -25.38
CA LYS A 318 -14.10 -16.38 -26.77
C LYS A 318 -14.80 -15.08 -27.19
N SER A 319 -15.48 -14.40 -26.27
CA SER A 319 -16.48 -13.37 -26.63
C SER A 319 -16.12 -11.96 -26.16
N CYS A 320 -15.27 -11.83 -25.14
CA CYS A 320 -14.87 -10.55 -24.56
C CYS A 320 -13.56 -10.04 -25.14
N ASN A 321 -13.47 -8.72 -25.35
CA ASN A 321 -12.25 -8.05 -25.75
C ASN A 321 -11.95 -6.94 -24.74
N PHE A 322 -10.95 -7.16 -23.88
CA PHE A 322 -10.61 -6.23 -22.80
C PHE A 322 -9.64 -5.11 -23.22
N SER A 323 -9.30 -5.00 -24.51
CA SER A 323 -8.34 -3.99 -24.96
C SER A 323 -8.89 -2.57 -24.81
N ALA A 324 -8.01 -1.61 -24.53
CA ALA A 324 -8.38 -0.21 -24.29
C ALA A 324 -9.07 0.46 -25.50
N ASP A 325 -8.79 -0.01 -26.72
CA ASP A 325 -9.42 0.48 -27.95
C ASP A 325 -10.73 -0.26 -28.30
N SER A 326 -11.18 -1.17 -27.44
CA SER A 326 -12.46 -1.84 -27.64
C SER A 326 -13.60 -0.83 -27.46
N GLY A 327 -14.51 -0.79 -28.44
CA GLY A 327 -15.80 -0.12 -28.27
C GLY A 327 -16.71 -0.94 -27.37
N ASP A 328 -18.02 -0.85 -27.60
CA ASP A 328 -18.98 -1.63 -26.83
C ASP A 328 -18.71 -3.14 -26.91
N GLN A 329 -18.81 -3.80 -25.76
CA GLN A 329 -18.65 -5.25 -25.67
C GLN A 329 -19.74 -5.96 -26.47
N SER A 330 -19.40 -7.13 -27.02
CA SER A 330 -20.39 -7.95 -27.72
C SER A 330 -21.50 -8.39 -26.75
N GLN A 331 -22.74 -8.53 -27.24
CA GLN A 331 -23.85 -9.08 -26.43
C GLN A 331 -23.51 -10.44 -25.79
N ARG A 332 -22.70 -11.26 -26.48
CA ARG A 332 -22.22 -12.54 -25.95
C ARG A 332 -21.24 -12.36 -24.79
N CYS A 333 -20.38 -11.34 -24.84
CA CYS A 333 -19.52 -11.02 -23.71
C CYS A 333 -20.35 -10.58 -22.50
N LEU A 334 -21.28 -9.63 -22.70
CA LEU A 334 -22.14 -9.14 -21.61
C LEU A 334 -22.89 -10.30 -20.93
N GLN A 335 -23.48 -11.22 -21.72
CA GLN A 335 -24.11 -12.42 -21.20
C GLN A 335 -23.15 -13.34 -20.43
N ALA A 336 -21.91 -13.50 -20.91
CA ALA A 336 -20.90 -14.30 -20.22
C ALA A 336 -20.52 -13.67 -18.87
N LEU A 337 -20.35 -12.35 -18.82
CA LEU A 337 -20.04 -11.61 -17.60
C LEU A 337 -21.20 -11.65 -16.59
N GLU A 338 -22.44 -11.47 -17.05
CA GLU A 338 -23.65 -11.54 -16.21
C GLU A 338 -23.90 -12.94 -15.63
N SER A 339 -23.38 -13.99 -16.26
CA SER A 339 -23.52 -15.37 -15.77
C SER A 339 -22.66 -15.69 -14.55
N ILE A 340 -21.69 -14.83 -14.21
CA ILE A 340 -20.77 -15.02 -13.08
C ILE A 340 -21.52 -14.80 -11.76
N GLN A 341 -21.49 -15.81 -10.89
CA GLN A 341 -22.11 -15.76 -9.56
C GLN A 341 -21.08 -16.07 -8.47
N LEU A 342 -20.36 -15.05 -8.01
CA LEU A 342 -19.35 -15.21 -6.96
C LEU A 342 -19.94 -15.43 -5.56
N GLY A 343 -21.24 -15.15 -5.37
CA GLY A 343 -21.91 -15.28 -4.09
C GLY A 343 -21.40 -14.31 -3.02
N ASN A 344 -21.52 -14.70 -1.75
CA ASN A 344 -21.11 -13.91 -0.59
C ASN A 344 -19.61 -14.12 -0.30
N LEU A 345 -18.77 -13.44 -1.08
CA LEU A 345 -17.31 -13.55 -1.03
C LEU A 345 -16.66 -12.20 -0.70
N ASP A 346 -15.60 -12.22 0.10
CA ASP A 346 -14.68 -11.08 0.18
C ASP A 346 -13.69 -11.17 -0.98
N ILE A 347 -13.85 -10.30 -1.97
CA ILE A 347 -12.99 -10.28 -3.16
C ILE A 347 -11.55 -9.86 -2.85
N TYR A 348 -11.31 -9.19 -1.72
CA TYR A 348 -9.98 -8.78 -1.29
C TYR A 348 -9.24 -9.92 -0.54
N ASN A 349 -9.98 -10.91 -0.04
CA ASN A 349 -9.43 -12.13 0.52
C ASN A 349 -10.46 -13.28 0.48
N ILE A 350 -10.39 -14.10 -0.57
CA ILE A 350 -11.39 -15.14 -0.86
C ILE A 350 -11.51 -16.25 0.19
N TYR A 351 -10.56 -16.31 1.14
CA TYR A 351 -10.57 -17.26 2.26
C TYR A 351 -10.91 -16.59 3.60
N ALA A 352 -11.06 -15.27 3.63
CA ALA A 352 -11.47 -14.57 4.84
C ALA A 352 -12.98 -14.70 5.06
N PRO A 353 -13.42 -14.78 6.31
CA PRO A 353 -14.83 -14.64 6.62
C PRO A 353 -15.27 -13.18 6.40
N LEU A 354 -16.52 -12.99 5.95
CA LEU A 354 -17.09 -11.65 5.81
C LEU A 354 -17.18 -10.94 7.16
N CYS A 355 -17.01 -9.62 7.17
CA CYS A 355 -17.03 -8.79 8.40
C CYS A 355 -18.27 -9.04 9.27
N LEU A 356 -19.45 -9.17 8.66
CA LEU A 356 -20.72 -9.40 9.35
C LEU A 356 -20.99 -10.87 9.69
N SER A 357 -20.00 -11.76 9.53
CA SER A 357 -20.16 -13.17 9.88
C SER A 357 -20.35 -13.33 11.40
N PRO A 358 -21.26 -14.23 11.84
CA PRO A 358 -21.46 -14.50 13.26
C PRO A 358 -20.15 -14.86 13.99
N GLY A 359 -19.89 -14.22 15.13
CA GLY A 359 -18.69 -14.46 15.95
C GLY A 359 -17.49 -13.53 15.68
N ILE A 360 -17.54 -12.72 14.62
CA ILE A 360 -16.49 -11.73 14.31
C ILE A 360 -16.72 -10.42 15.05
N ALA A 361 -17.90 -9.81 14.89
CA ALA A 361 -18.22 -8.47 15.40
C ALA A 361 -18.66 -8.39 16.88
N ASN A 362 -19.02 -9.52 17.51
CA ASN A 362 -19.68 -9.55 18.84
C ASN A 362 -18.76 -9.95 19.99
N SER A 363 -17.61 -9.30 20.18
CA SER A 363 -16.85 -9.44 21.44
C SER A 363 -17.03 -8.21 22.32
N GLN A 364 -17.62 -8.40 23.51
CA GLN A 364 -17.73 -7.37 24.56
C GLN A 364 -16.35 -6.86 25.06
N HIS A 365 -15.27 -7.55 24.70
CA HIS A 365 -13.90 -7.18 25.01
C HIS A 365 -13.06 -7.13 23.74
N PRO A 366 -12.11 -6.19 23.64
CA PRO A 366 -11.17 -6.14 22.53
C PRO A 366 -10.40 -7.47 22.38
N LYS A 367 -10.51 -8.13 21.23
CA LYS A 367 -9.74 -9.35 20.96
C LYS A 367 -8.26 -8.99 20.87
N ARG A 368 -7.40 -9.71 21.60
CA ARG A 368 -5.95 -9.57 21.43
C ARG A 368 -5.55 -10.17 20.07
N PRO A 369 -4.79 -9.44 19.24
CA PRO A 369 -4.26 -9.97 17.99
C PRO A 369 -3.41 -11.21 18.28
N SER A 370 -3.75 -12.33 17.65
CA SER A 370 -2.94 -13.54 17.67
C SER A 370 -2.12 -13.59 16.39
N VAL A 371 -0.84 -13.24 16.49
CA VAL A 371 0.11 -13.34 15.36
C VAL A 371 0.34 -14.80 14.93
N CYS A 372 -0.06 -15.77 15.75
CA CYS A 372 0.31 -17.19 15.58
C CYS A 372 -0.86 -18.15 15.32
N THR A 373 -2.09 -17.67 15.19
CA THR A 373 -3.25 -18.52 14.86
C THR A 373 -3.99 -17.97 13.66
N CYS A 374 -3.34 -17.93 12.50
CA CYS A 374 -4.07 -18.17 11.26
C CYS A 374 -4.52 -19.63 11.33
N THR A 375 -5.66 -19.89 11.96
CA THR A 375 -6.33 -21.19 11.84
C THR A 375 -6.58 -21.38 10.35
N PRO A 376 -6.04 -22.42 9.71
CA PRO A 376 -6.66 -22.93 8.50
C PRO A 376 -8.13 -23.15 8.87
N ILE A 377 -9.03 -22.68 8.02
CA ILE A 377 -10.45 -23.00 8.08
C ILE A 377 -10.54 -24.49 8.43
N ASP A 378 -11.11 -24.81 9.59
CA ASP A 378 -11.45 -26.19 9.94
C ASP A 378 -12.42 -26.67 8.86
N THR A 379 -11.89 -27.37 7.86
CA THR A 379 -12.71 -28.17 6.94
C THR A 379 -13.22 -29.34 7.76
N LYS A 380 -14.44 -29.19 8.28
CA LYS A 380 -15.24 -30.33 8.74
C LYS A 380 -15.66 -31.20 7.57
#